data_AF-A0A1R3UU55-F1
#
_entry.id   AF-A0A1R3UU55-F1
#
_cell.length_a   1.000
_cell.length_b   1.000
_cell.length_c   1.000
_cell.angle_alpha   90.00
_cell.angle_beta   90.00
_cell.angle_gamma   90.00
#
_symmetry.space_group_name_H-M   'P 1'
#
loop_
_entity.id
_entity.type
_entity.pdbx_description
1 polymer ?
#
loop_
_entity_poly.entity_id
_entity_poly.type
_entity_poly.pdbx_seq_one_letter_code
_entity_poly.pdbx_strand_id
1 'polypeptide(L)'
;MGGPMGPPPGGMPPAGPPPPGGMPPGGMGAGGLPPGFPGGPGGPGGPGMPPPPGGPFGGPPGPPPLPPLGLFRSKSGLRAALLNLSGVGAGYFYLRNWLFFGINVGVTLALLVTAAILGAADDLLVWVPSLLFWILITVVHGLFAGRSHDRRLMGRGEQPSAKPMPMILAACLVLVMAASLLGVWQAGEWRLRVADAAHARGDCGTAISAYNGVEAGFQLSMSPSLMNRARSGVEACELLRRAQSDVDNEAYDHALESYSEYFAHGAAQWEDTDGSVADVHLDYASQLAVEADELYSGEVTEEVEEAFRQAQETYTFVAEDFSDTPAAGQVPDALVDLYDLATGDYADENWCGAFGQIGMFDDLSWDSAPEIADRIEEERPNAALECGWDQIDDENFDEAEAQVEVLTADYPDHEADEVEDLERHVGAGRIEQQMDLATIVGESALEGGPLETGGGDKVSVQYVNYSEEAMRFLYVGPDAVHGEVVIDPCEDCDTSSPPSDVSCLSDPNAMDLELDPGEYRILIGSADGLLDRPLHDTLKMKAGDTYADCIYTE
;
A
#
# COMPACT_ATOMS: atom_id res chain seq x y z
N MET A 1 -4.48 -44.04 4.33
CA MET A 1 -5.51 -44.03 5.39
C MET A 1 -6.24 -42.70 5.27
N GLY A 2 -7.39 -42.68 4.60
CA GLY A 2 -8.15 -41.45 4.33
C GLY A 2 -9.12 -41.14 5.47
N GLY A 3 -8.91 -40.00 6.14
CA GLY A 3 -9.88 -39.39 7.04
C GLY A 3 -10.77 -38.40 6.29
N PRO A 4 -12.04 -38.23 6.69
CA PRO A 4 -12.97 -37.33 5.99
C PRO A 4 -12.65 -35.87 6.30
N MET A 5 -12.50 -35.05 5.25
CA MET A 5 -12.48 -33.60 5.36
C MET A 5 -13.83 -33.12 5.91
N GLY A 6 -13.78 -32.30 6.97
CA GLY A 6 -14.94 -31.61 7.51
C GLY A 6 -15.39 -30.47 6.59
N PRO A 7 -16.65 -30.03 6.69
CA PRO A 7 -17.17 -28.95 5.86
C PRO A 7 -16.55 -27.60 6.26
N PRO A 8 -16.39 -26.67 5.29
CA PRO A 8 -15.82 -25.35 5.55
C PRO A 8 -16.74 -24.52 6.48
N PRO A 9 -16.16 -23.64 7.32
CA PRO A 9 -16.94 -22.73 8.14
C PRO A 9 -17.72 -21.76 7.24
N GLY A 10 -19.04 -21.72 7.44
CA GLY A 10 -19.93 -20.84 6.70
C GLY A 10 -19.58 -19.37 6.91
N GLY A 11 -19.21 -18.70 5.82
CA GLY A 11 -19.02 -17.26 5.77
C GLY A 11 -20.29 -16.52 6.20
N MET A 12 -20.13 -15.60 7.15
CA MET A 12 -21.17 -14.61 7.45
C MET A 12 -21.27 -13.64 6.27
N PRO A 13 -22.48 -13.25 5.83
CA PRO A 13 -22.63 -12.25 4.79
C PRO A 13 -22.15 -10.87 5.29
N PRO A 14 -21.59 -10.03 4.40
CA PRO A 14 -21.12 -8.70 4.75
C PRO A 14 -22.27 -7.84 5.27
N ALA A 15 -22.01 -7.14 6.38
CA ALA A 15 -22.92 -6.16 6.93
C ALA A 15 -23.05 -5.01 5.91
N GLY A 16 -24.25 -4.85 5.35
CA GLY A 16 -24.56 -3.78 4.41
C GLY A 16 -24.36 -2.38 5.02
N PRO A 17 -24.15 -1.36 4.18
CA PRO A 17 -23.88 0.00 4.62
C PRO A 17 -25.07 0.59 5.41
N PRO A 18 -24.80 1.46 6.39
CA PRO A 18 -25.86 2.12 7.14
C PRO A 18 -26.71 3.01 6.22
N PRO A 19 -28.03 3.11 6.45
CA PRO A 19 -28.91 3.92 5.62
C PRO A 19 -28.56 5.42 5.74
N PRO A 20 -28.68 6.19 4.65
CA PRO A 20 -28.48 7.64 4.69
C PRO A 20 -29.56 8.28 5.57
N GLY A 21 -29.12 9.08 6.53
CA GLY A 21 -29.98 9.84 7.42
C GLY A 21 -30.92 10.76 6.66
N GLY A 22 -32.21 10.39 6.61
CA GLY A 22 -33.27 11.25 6.12
C GLY A 22 -33.50 12.44 7.05
N MET A 23 -33.28 13.65 6.54
CA MET A 23 -33.85 14.87 7.11
C MET A 23 -35.38 14.80 7.03
N PRO A 24 -36.14 15.22 8.06
CA PRO A 24 -37.53 15.56 7.87
C PRO A 24 -37.68 17.00 7.33
N PRO A 25 -38.68 17.24 6.46
CA PRO A 25 -38.85 18.47 5.73
C PRO A 25 -39.52 19.57 6.57
N GLY A 26 -39.28 20.81 6.16
CA GLY A 26 -39.97 21.99 6.69
C GLY A 26 -41.49 21.89 6.53
N GLY A 27 -42.19 22.33 7.57
CA GLY A 27 -43.63 22.60 7.56
C GLY A 27 -43.87 24.09 7.73
N MET A 28 -44.26 24.76 6.64
CA MET A 28 -44.89 26.07 6.67
C MET A 28 -46.26 25.96 7.35
N GLY A 29 -46.55 26.86 8.28
CA GLY A 29 -47.86 27.00 8.91
C GLY A 29 -48.18 28.48 9.13
N ALA A 30 -48.74 29.11 8.10
CA ALA A 30 -49.39 30.41 8.20
C ALA A 30 -50.79 30.26 8.83
N GLY A 31 -51.19 31.22 9.66
CA GLY A 31 -52.60 31.48 9.93
C GLY A 31 -52.93 31.93 11.36
N GLY A 32 -53.50 33.15 11.48
CA GLY A 32 -54.53 33.43 12.49
C GLY A 32 -54.25 34.52 13.54
N LEU A 33 -54.46 35.79 13.17
CA LEU A 33 -55.19 36.76 14.01
C LEU A 33 -56.71 36.40 13.97
N PRO A 34 -57.65 36.90 14.82
CA PRO A 34 -57.65 38.12 15.68
C PRO A 34 -58.35 37.87 17.07
N PRO A 35 -59.21 38.76 17.63
CA PRO A 35 -58.94 39.88 18.55
C PRO A 35 -59.63 39.73 19.94
N GLY A 36 -59.34 40.61 20.91
CA GLY A 36 -60.25 40.78 22.06
C GLY A 36 -59.72 41.52 23.28
N PHE A 37 -59.88 42.85 23.31
CA PHE A 37 -60.12 43.62 24.55
C PHE A 37 -61.62 43.47 24.93
N PRO A 38 -61.98 43.48 26.24
CA PRO A 38 -62.39 44.71 26.95
C PRO A 38 -61.86 44.72 28.42
N GLY A 39 -61.76 45.81 29.20
CA GLY A 39 -62.59 47.01 29.32
C GLY A 39 -63.14 47.12 30.77
N GLY A 40 -62.48 47.95 31.62
CA GLY A 40 -63.05 48.77 32.72
C GLY A 40 -63.34 48.15 34.10
N PRO A 41 -63.74 48.95 35.13
CA PRO A 41 -63.75 50.42 35.31
C PRO A 41 -62.89 50.86 36.55
N GLY A 42 -62.51 52.12 36.83
CA GLY A 42 -63.30 53.35 36.89
C GLY A 42 -64.09 53.46 38.21
N GLY A 43 -63.56 54.16 39.23
CA GLY A 43 -64.28 54.45 40.48
C GLY A 43 -63.48 55.31 41.49
N PRO A 44 -64.13 56.08 42.37
CA PRO A 44 -63.99 57.54 42.41
C PRO A 44 -63.24 58.11 43.63
N GLY A 45 -62.91 59.40 43.54
CA GLY A 45 -62.30 60.19 44.60
C GLY A 45 -63.12 60.31 45.88
N GLY A 46 -62.39 60.44 46.99
CA GLY A 46 -62.88 60.85 48.30
C GLY A 46 -62.16 62.13 48.78
N PRO A 47 -62.84 63.04 49.48
CA PRO A 47 -62.38 64.40 49.75
C PRO A 47 -61.45 64.50 50.98
N GLY A 48 -60.82 65.67 51.08
CA GLY A 48 -59.74 65.99 52.01
C GLY A 48 -59.99 65.78 53.51
N MET A 49 -58.90 65.50 54.20
CA MET A 49 -58.71 65.83 55.61
C MET A 49 -57.57 66.84 55.75
N PRO A 50 -57.74 67.93 56.49
CA PRO A 50 -56.67 68.86 56.80
C PRO A 50 -55.66 68.25 57.78
N PRO A 51 -54.37 68.61 57.70
CA PRO A 51 -53.36 68.18 58.67
C PRO A 51 -53.66 68.78 60.06
N PRO A 52 -53.44 68.02 61.15
CA PRO A 52 -53.55 68.54 62.51
C PRO A 52 -52.44 69.57 62.80
N PRO A 53 -52.72 70.65 63.53
CA PRO A 53 -51.73 71.65 63.91
C PRO A 53 -50.79 71.12 65.01
N GLY A 54 -49.59 71.71 65.02
CA GLY A 54 -48.41 71.24 65.73
C GLY A 54 -48.53 71.02 67.24
N GLY A 55 -47.81 69.99 67.69
CA GLY A 55 -47.37 69.82 69.07
C GLY A 55 -45.84 69.99 69.14
N PRO A 56 -45.30 70.91 69.96
CA PRO A 56 -43.87 71.13 70.12
C PRO A 56 -43.33 70.21 71.21
N PHE A 57 -42.79 69.05 70.83
CA PHE A 57 -41.94 68.25 71.72
C PHE A 57 -40.63 67.95 71.01
N GLY A 58 -39.58 68.65 71.45
CA GLY A 58 -38.21 68.42 71.00
C GLY A 58 -37.79 67.00 71.34
N GLY A 59 -37.66 66.17 70.30
CA GLY A 59 -36.89 64.94 70.38
C GLY A 59 -35.41 65.27 70.67
N PRO A 60 -34.70 64.40 71.39
CA PRO A 60 -33.28 64.60 71.70
C PRO A 60 -32.47 64.82 70.41
N PRO A 61 -31.38 65.62 70.46
CA PRO A 61 -30.55 65.89 69.29
C PRO A 61 -30.12 64.57 68.65
N GLY A 62 -30.50 64.38 67.38
CA GLY A 62 -30.05 63.24 66.59
C GLY A 62 -28.53 63.19 66.59
N PRO A 63 -27.92 61.99 66.59
CA PRO A 63 -26.48 61.84 66.58
C PRO A 63 -25.88 62.63 65.39
N PRO A 64 -24.71 63.27 65.56
CA PRO A 64 -24.09 64.07 64.52
C PRO A 64 -23.91 63.25 63.23
N PRO A 65 -24.11 63.86 62.05
CA PRO A 65 -23.93 63.16 60.78
C PRO A 65 -22.50 62.64 60.68
N LEU A 66 -22.36 61.33 60.49
CA LEU A 66 -21.07 60.67 60.32
C LEU A 66 -20.32 61.28 59.12
N PRO A 67 -19.00 61.51 59.21
CA PRO A 67 -18.22 62.10 58.12
C PRO A 67 -18.27 61.22 56.86
N PRO A 68 -18.27 61.83 55.66
CA PRO A 68 -18.27 61.09 54.40
C PRO A 68 -16.94 60.33 54.23
N LEU A 69 -16.98 59.02 54.44
CA LEU A 69 -15.85 58.14 54.11
C LEU A 69 -15.74 58.01 52.60
N GLY A 70 -14.64 58.45 51.98
CA GLY A 70 -14.37 58.18 50.57
C GLY A 70 -14.25 56.66 50.29
N LEU A 71 -14.54 56.22 49.06
CA LEU A 71 -14.57 54.79 48.69
C LEU A 71 -13.27 54.05 49.08
N PHE A 72 -12.12 54.68 48.80
CA PHE A 72 -10.79 54.13 49.09
C PHE A 72 -10.25 54.49 50.49
N ARG A 73 -10.98 55.30 51.27
CA ARG A 73 -10.57 55.67 52.63
C ARG A 73 -11.00 54.65 53.70
N SER A 74 -11.90 53.72 53.34
CA SER A 74 -12.28 52.60 54.21
C SER A 74 -11.18 51.54 54.20
N LYS A 75 -10.51 51.36 55.35
CA LYS A 75 -9.47 50.35 55.52
C LYS A 75 -10.05 48.93 55.39
N SER A 76 -11.25 48.70 55.90
CA SER A 76 -11.93 47.40 55.80
C SER A 76 -12.41 47.12 54.38
N GLY A 77 -12.86 48.14 53.65
CA GLY A 77 -13.19 48.04 52.23
C GLY A 77 -11.99 47.62 51.38
N LEU A 78 -10.85 48.31 51.52
CA LEU A 78 -9.63 47.98 50.79
C LEU A 78 -9.15 46.55 51.08
N ARG A 79 -9.15 46.15 52.36
CA ARG A 79 -8.77 44.79 52.78
C ARG A 79 -9.71 43.73 52.22
N ALA A 80 -11.02 43.96 52.29
CA ALA A 80 -12.00 43.04 51.74
C ALA A 80 -11.87 42.91 50.21
N ALA A 81 -11.61 44.01 49.51
CA ALA A 81 -11.37 44.03 48.08
C ALA A 81 -10.10 43.25 47.70
N LEU A 82 -8.98 43.49 48.40
CA LEU A 82 -7.73 42.75 48.18
C LEU A 82 -7.87 41.25 48.50
N LEU A 83 -8.62 40.91 49.55
CA LEU A 83 -8.94 39.52 49.87
C LEU A 83 -9.87 38.87 48.84
N ASN A 84 -10.79 39.62 48.22
CA ASN A 84 -11.65 39.11 47.15
C ASN A 84 -10.92 38.97 45.81
N LEU A 85 -9.77 39.62 45.62
CA LEU A 85 -8.94 39.46 44.42
C LEU A 85 -8.47 38.01 44.23
N SER A 86 -8.42 37.20 45.30
CA SER A 86 -8.11 35.77 45.19
C SER A 86 -9.28 34.93 44.64
N GLY A 87 -10.43 35.53 44.30
CA GLY A 87 -11.60 34.84 43.71
C GLY A 87 -12.43 33.95 44.65
N VAL A 88 -11.90 33.61 45.83
CA VAL A 88 -12.57 32.73 46.82
C VAL A 88 -13.51 33.47 47.78
N GLY A 89 -13.61 34.80 47.68
CA GLY A 89 -14.52 35.59 48.51
C GLY A 89 -14.04 35.80 49.95
N ALA A 90 -12.74 35.67 50.23
CA ALA A 90 -12.16 35.78 51.57
C ALA A 90 -12.45 37.14 52.25
N GLY A 91 -12.73 38.20 51.48
CA GLY A 91 -13.15 39.50 51.99
C GLY A 91 -14.52 39.45 52.65
N TYR A 92 -15.47 38.67 52.12
CA TYR A 92 -16.78 38.49 52.75
C TYR A 92 -16.69 37.69 54.05
N PHE A 93 -15.82 36.68 54.07
CA PHE A 93 -15.51 35.93 55.29
C PHE A 93 -14.90 36.83 56.37
N TYR A 94 -13.94 37.70 55.99
CA TYR A 94 -13.36 38.71 56.89
C TYR A 94 -14.42 39.65 57.49
N LEU A 95 -15.38 40.09 56.67
CA LEU A 95 -16.51 40.92 57.11
C LEU A 95 -17.59 40.13 57.87
N ARG A 96 -17.43 38.81 58.05
CA ARG A 96 -18.40 37.86 58.64
C ARG A 96 -19.75 37.86 57.92
N ASN A 97 -19.74 38.13 56.62
CA ASN A 97 -20.94 38.16 55.80
C ASN A 97 -21.15 36.83 55.09
N TRP A 98 -21.64 35.84 55.85
CA TRP A 98 -21.77 34.45 55.40
C TRP A 98 -22.63 34.26 54.15
N LEU A 99 -23.67 35.08 53.97
CA LEU A 99 -24.54 34.99 52.79
C LEU A 99 -23.77 35.27 51.51
N PHE A 100 -23.05 36.40 51.45
CA PHE A 100 -22.30 36.77 50.25
C PHE A 100 -21.04 35.91 50.07
N PHE A 101 -20.45 35.41 51.16
CA PHE A 101 -19.40 34.41 51.07
C PHE A 101 -19.91 33.13 50.39
N GLY A 102 -21.07 32.61 50.82
CA GLY A 102 -21.68 31.43 50.21
C GLY A 102 -22.05 31.62 48.73
N ILE A 103 -22.65 32.77 48.39
CA ILE A 103 -22.94 33.12 46.98
C ILE A 103 -21.65 33.18 46.16
N ASN A 104 -20.59 33.81 46.68
CA ASN A 104 -19.33 33.92 45.97
C ASN A 104 -18.74 32.54 45.66
N VAL A 105 -18.65 31.67 46.67
CA VAL A 105 -18.14 30.30 46.50
C VAL A 105 -19.00 29.51 45.52
N GLY A 106 -20.33 29.58 45.64
CA GLY A 106 -21.25 28.89 44.74
C GLY A 106 -21.09 29.31 43.28
N VAL A 107 -21.02 30.61 43.00
CA VAL A 107 -20.84 31.11 41.63
C VAL A 107 -19.44 30.82 41.10
N THR A 108 -18.39 30.98 41.91
CA THR A 108 -17.03 30.62 41.48
C THR A 108 -16.93 29.13 41.14
N LEU A 109 -17.49 28.24 41.98
CA LEU A 109 -17.52 26.81 41.69
C LEU A 109 -18.35 26.50 40.43
N ALA A 110 -19.52 27.12 40.27
CA ALA A 110 -20.34 26.93 39.08
C ALA A 110 -19.58 27.36 37.82
N LEU A 111 -18.94 28.54 37.83
CA LEU A 111 -18.14 29.03 36.70
C LEU A 111 -16.97 28.09 36.38
N LEU A 112 -16.24 27.61 37.38
CA LEU A 112 -15.14 26.67 37.16
C LEU A 112 -15.63 25.33 36.64
N VAL A 113 -16.71 24.77 37.19
CA VAL A 113 -17.28 23.50 36.70
C VAL A 113 -17.79 23.65 35.26
N THR A 114 -18.50 24.74 34.96
CA THR A 114 -18.95 25.00 33.59
C THR A 114 -17.77 25.21 32.64
N ALA A 115 -16.73 25.93 33.07
CA ALA A 115 -15.50 26.11 32.29
C ALA A 115 -14.82 24.76 32.00
N ALA A 116 -14.74 23.87 33.00
CA ALA A 116 -14.18 22.53 32.82
C ALA A 116 -15.01 21.67 31.84
N ILE A 117 -16.35 21.72 31.93
CA ILE A 117 -17.25 20.95 31.06
C ILE A 117 -17.27 21.48 29.62
N LEU A 118 -17.20 22.80 29.45
CA LEU A 118 -17.27 23.46 28.15
C LEU A 118 -15.90 23.72 27.51
N GLY A 119 -14.84 23.05 27.97
CA GLY A 119 -13.52 23.14 27.33
C GLY A 119 -12.81 24.48 27.51
N ALA A 120 -12.56 24.90 28.75
CA ALA A 120 -11.92 26.20 29.02
C ALA A 120 -10.57 26.41 28.33
N ALA A 121 -9.85 25.34 28.04
CA ALA A 121 -8.59 25.39 27.34
C ALA A 121 -8.75 25.75 25.85
N ASP A 122 -9.88 25.43 25.23
CA ASP A 122 -10.16 25.72 23.82
C ASP A 122 -10.69 27.15 23.64
N ASP A 123 -11.51 27.63 24.59
CA ASP A 123 -12.15 28.95 24.54
C ASP A 123 -11.55 29.96 25.52
N LEU A 124 -10.22 30.11 25.51
CA LEU A 124 -9.50 30.96 26.46
C LEU A 124 -9.99 32.43 26.44
N LEU A 125 -10.37 32.92 25.25
CA LEU A 125 -10.92 34.27 25.05
C LEU A 125 -12.30 34.47 25.69
N VAL A 126 -13.05 33.40 25.97
CA VAL A 126 -14.36 33.48 26.63
C VAL A 126 -14.20 33.37 28.14
N TRP A 127 -13.43 32.37 28.58
CA TRP A 127 -13.36 32.02 30.00
C TRP A 127 -12.49 32.96 30.82
N VAL A 128 -11.34 33.40 30.29
CA VAL A 128 -10.46 34.32 31.01
C VAL A 128 -11.16 35.66 31.31
N PRO A 129 -11.79 36.35 30.34
CA PRO A 129 -12.53 37.58 30.63
C PRO A 129 -13.73 37.36 31.55
N SER A 130 -14.45 36.24 31.42
CA SER A 130 -15.60 35.93 32.27
C SER A 130 -15.20 35.79 33.74
N LEU A 131 -14.11 35.06 34.02
CA LEU A 131 -13.58 34.90 35.37
C LEU A 131 -13.00 36.21 35.91
N LEU A 132 -12.26 36.98 35.09
CA LEU A 132 -11.75 38.29 35.48
C LEU A 132 -12.88 39.28 35.79
N PHE A 133 -13.95 39.29 35.00
CA PHE A 133 -15.12 40.11 35.21
C PHE A 133 -15.85 39.74 36.51
N TRP A 134 -16.01 38.45 36.79
CA TRP A 134 -16.55 37.96 38.05
C TRP A 134 -15.71 38.40 39.25
N ILE A 135 -14.38 38.23 39.18
CA ILE A 135 -13.45 38.71 40.21
C ILE A 135 -13.59 40.22 40.39
N LEU A 136 -13.65 40.99 39.32
CA LEU A 136 -13.82 42.45 39.37
C LEU A 136 -15.12 42.85 40.08
N ILE A 137 -16.24 42.18 39.79
CA ILE A 137 -17.52 42.40 40.49
C ILE A 137 -17.36 42.16 41.99
N THR A 138 -16.72 41.07 42.39
CA THR A 138 -16.57 40.70 43.81
C THR A 138 -15.61 41.63 44.55
N VAL A 139 -14.57 42.14 43.88
CA VAL A 139 -13.65 43.16 44.41
C VAL A 139 -14.39 44.49 44.63
N VAL A 140 -15.11 44.97 43.62
CA VAL A 140 -15.88 46.21 43.70
C VAL A 140 -16.96 46.11 44.78
N HIS A 141 -17.71 45.01 44.81
CA HIS A 141 -18.71 44.78 45.84
C HIS A 141 -18.08 44.65 47.25
N GLY A 142 -16.91 44.02 47.36
CA GLY A 142 -16.10 43.99 48.58
C GLY A 142 -15.75 45.38 49.13
N LEU A 143 -15.37 46.33 48.26
CA LEU A 143 -15.13 47.73 48.64
C LEU A 143 -16.38 48.37 49.26
N PHE A 144 -17.54 48.21 48.62
CA PHE A 144 -18.81 48.76 49.11
C PHE A 144 -19.29 48.08 50.40
N ALA A 145 -19.17 46.76 50.49
CA ALA A 145 -19.55 45.98 51.66
C ALA A 145 -18.69 46.35 52.88
N GLY A 146 -17.37 46.47 52.71
CA GLY A 146 -16.46 46.88 53.78
C GLY A 146 -16.69 48.32 54.24
N ARG A 147 -16.98 49.25 53.32
CA ARG A 147 -17.38 50.62 53.68
C ARG A 147 -18.68 50.65 54.49
N SER A 148 -19.65 49.82 54.11
CA SER A 148 -20.93 49.71 54.82
C SER A 148 -20.74 49.11 56.21
N HIS A 149 -19.82 48.15 56.35
CA HIS A 149 -19.44 47.58 57.64
C HIS A 149 -18.78 48.61 58.56
N ASP A 150 -17.80 49.36 58.07
CA ASP A 150 -17.12 50.42 58.83
C ASP A 150 -18.11 51.47 59.34
N ARG A 151 -19.10 51.86 58.51
CA ARG A 151 -20.17 52.78 58.93
C ARG A 151 -21.03 52.23 60.07
N ARG A 152 -21.35 50.93 60.04
CA ARG A 152 -22.11 50.28 61.12
C ARG A 152 -21.30 50.20 62.41
N LEU A 153 -20.00 49.94 62.33
CA LEU A 153 -19.10 49.94 63.49
C LEU A 153 -18.97 51.33 64.11
N MET A 154 -18.73 52.36 63.28
CA MET A 154 -18.67 53.75 63.74
C MET A 154 -20.00 54.22 64.34
N GLY A 155 -21.13 53.80 63.78
CA GLY A 155 -22.46 54.07 64.36
C GLY A 155 -22.69 53.43 65.73
N ARG A 156 -21.91 52.38 66.08
CA ARG A 156 -21.90 51.74 67.41
C ARG A 156 -20.79 52.26 68.33
N GLY A 157 -19.99 53.22 67.87
CA GLY A 157 -18.83 53.74 68.62
C GLY A 157 -17.58 52.85 68.58
N GLU A 158 -17.55 51.82 67.75
CA GLU A 158 -16.40 50.92 67.60
C GLU A 158 -15.45 51.43 66.51
N GLN A 159 -14.14 51.39 66.77
CA GLN A 159 -13.13 51.73 65.76
C GLN A 159 -12.73 50.48 64.96
N PRO A 160 -12.59 50.60 63.62
CA PRO A 160 -12.13 49.50 62.80
C PRO A 160 -10.70 49.08 63.19
N SER A 161 -10.52 47.77 63.40
CA SER A 161 -9.24 47.16 63.80
C SER A 161 -8.12 47.50 62.82
N ALA A 162 -7.03 48.07 63.32
CA ALA A 162 -5.85 48.40 62.51
C ALA A 162 -4.92 47.21 62.20
N LYS A 163 -5.21 46.00 62.72
CA LYS A 163 -4.29 44.84 62.64
C LYS A 163 -3.93 44.49 61.18
N PRO A 164 -2.65 44.21 60.85
CA PRO A 164 -2.18 43.91 59.48
C PRO A 164 -2.48 42.46 59.03
N MET A 165 -2.91 41.59 59.94
CA MET A 165 -3.21 40.17 59.70
C MET A 165 -3.98 39.84 58.39
N PRO A 166 -5.04 40.57 57.97
CA PRO A 166 -5.74 40.26 56.72
C PRO A 166 -4.90 40.45 55.45
N MET A 167 -3.88 41.32 55.47
CA MET A 167 -2.98 41.50 54.32
C MET A 167 -2.01 40.32 54.17
N ILE A 168 -1.51 39.81 55.31
CA ILE A 168 -0.68 38.60 55.33
C ILE A 168 -1.49 37.42 54.82
N LEU A 169 -2.75 37.28 55.28
CA LEU A 169 -3.65 36.23 54.82
C LEU A 169 -3.93 36.31 53.31
N ALA A 170 -4.15 37.52 52.77
CA ALA A 170 -4.32 37.73 51.33
C ALA A 170 -3.07 37.30 50.54
N ALA A 171 -1.87 37.71 50.99
CA ALA A 171 -0.62 37.32 50.36
C ALA A 171 -0.40 35.79 50.41
N CYS A 172 -0.68 35.15 51.56
CA CYS A 172 -0.63 33.70 51.68
C CYS A 172 -1.62 33.00 50.74
N LEU A 173 -2.86 33.51 50.60
CA LEU A 173 -3.85 32.95 49.67
C LEU A 173 -3.40 33.03 48.21
N VAL A 174 -2.80 34.16 47.81
CA VAL A 174 -2.24 34.31 46.46
C VAL A 174 -1.09 33.34 46.22
N LEU A 175 -0.17 33.19 47.17
CA LEU A 175 0.93 32.22 47.08
C LEU A 175 0.43 30.77 46.99
N VAL A 176 -0.57 30.41 47.80
CA VAL A 176 -1.19 29.08 47.76
C VAL A 176 -1.84 28.83 46.40
N MET A 177 -2.61 29.80 45.88
CA MET A 177 -3.25 29.68 44.57
C MET A 177 -2.23 29.56 43.43
N ALA A 178 -1.15 30.35 43.46
CA ALA A 178 -0.07 30.26 42.50
C ALA A 178 0.64 28.90 42.59
N ALA A 179 0.93 28.40 43.79
CA ALA A 179 1.51 27.07 44.00
C ALA A 179 0.57 25.95 43.52
N SER A 180 -0.74 26.08 43.73
CA SER A 180 -1.73 25.13 43.22
C SER A 180 -1.79 25.12 41.69
N LEU A 181 -1.79 26.29 41.04
CA LEU A 181 -1.75 26.39 39.58
C LEU A 181 -0.47 25.78 39.00
N LEU A 182 0.68 26.09 39.60
CA LEU A 182 1.96 25.49 39.23
C LEU A 182 1.96 23.97 39.45
N GLY A 183 1.37 23.49 40.55
CA GLY A 183 1.25 22.06 40.83
C GLY A 183 0.35 21.33 39.82
N VAL A 184 -0.77 21.93 39.43
CA VAL A 184 -1.66 21.40 38.38
C VAL A 184 -0.93 21.38 37.04
N TRP A 185 -0.24 22.47 36.67
CA TRP A 185 0.54 22.53 35.44
C TRP A 185 1.66 21.46 35.43
N GLN A 186 2.44 21.36 36.50
CA GLN A 186 3.52 20.38 36.63
C GLN A 186 3.00 18.94 36.61
N ALA A 187 1.82 18.68 37.17
CA ALA A 187 1.17 17.38 37.11
C ALA A 187 0.72 17.02 35.67
N GLY A 188 0.23 18.00 34.91
CA GLY A 188 -0.12 17.84 33.50
C GLY A 188 1.10 17.48 32.65
N GLU A 189 2.19 18.24 32.79
CA GLU A 189 3.47 17.97 32.13
C GLU A 189 4.08 16.61 32.50
N TRP A 190 3.90 16.17 33.75
CA TRP A 190 4.33 14.83 34.15
C TRP A 190 3.52 13.74 33.47
N ARG A 191 2.18 13.89 33.40
CA ARG A 191 1.33 12.91 32.69
C ARG A 191 1.60 12.87 31.19
N LEU A 192 1.84 14.02 30.56
CA LEU A 192 2.24 14.06 29.15
C LEU A 192 3.55 13.30 28.92
N ARG A 193 4.56 13.48 29.77
CA ARG A 193 5.80 12.70 29.65
C ARG A 193 5.59 11.20 29.83
N VAL A 194 4.65 10.78 30.67
CA VAL A 194 4.27 9.37 30.81
C VAL A 194 3.58 8.87 29.54
N ALA A 195 2.69 9.68 28.95
CA ALA A 195 2.01 9.37 27.70
C ALA A 195 3.01 9.26 26.52
N ASP A 196 3.86 10.28 26.35
CA ASP A 196 4.91 10.32 25.34
C ASP A 196 5.88 9.14 25.50
N ALA A 197 6.26 8.78 26.73
CA ALA A 197 7.11 7.62 26.96
C ALA A 197 6.41 6.30 26.63
N ALA A 198 5.09 6.19 26.83
CA ALA A 198 4.34 5.00 26.42
C ALA A 198 4.21 4.93 24.89
N HIS A 199 3.92 6.06 24.25
CA HIS A 199 3.85 6.21 22.81
C HIS A 199 5.19 5.85 22.15
N ALA A 200 6.32 6.34 22.68
CA ALA A 200 7.65 6.02 22.18
C ALA A 200 8.03 4.54 22.28
N ARG A 201 7.32 3.74 23.11
CA ARG A 201 7.50 2.28 23.18
C ARG A 201 6.47 1.51 22.33
N GLY A 202 5.68 2.20 21.51
CA GLY A 202 4.58 1.60 20.75
C GLY A 202 3.37 1.17 21.58
N ASP A 203 3.33 1.46 22.89
CA ASP A 203 2.20 1.13 23.78
C ASP A 203 1.09 2.18 23.67
N CYS A 204 0.41 2.17 22.52
CA CYS A 204 -0.67 3.09 22.19
C CYS A 204 -1.86 2.99 23.15
N GLY A 205 -2.15 1.80 23.69
CA GLY A 205 -3.23 1.60 24.66
C GLY A 205 -2.99 2.40 25.94
N THR A 206 -1.78 2.30 26.52
CA THR A 206 -1.40 3.09 27.69
C THR A 206 -1.26 4.57 27.36
N ALA A 207 -0.67 4.91 26.20
CA ALA A 207 -0.47 6.29 25.77
C ALA A 207 -1.80 7.05 25.61
N ILE A 208 -2.76 6.49 24.86
CA ILE A 208 -4.10 7.09 24.66
C ILE A 208 -4.81 7.28 26.00
N SER A 209 -4.76 6.29 26.90
CA SER A 209 -5.33 6.42 28.24
C SER A 209 -4.72 7.58 29.04
N ALA A 210 -3.39 7.74 28.95
CA ALA A 210 -2.68 8.84 29.59
C ALA A 210 -3.00 10.21 28.96
N TYR A 211 -3.04 10.33 27.62
CA TYR A 211 -3.43 11.55 26.91
C TYR A 211 -4.88 11.95 27.20
N ASN A 212 -5.82 11.01 27.18
CA ASN A 212 -7.22 11.26 27.56
C ASN A 212 -7.34 11.68 29.03
N GLY A 213 -6.51 11.12 29.91
CA GLY A 213 -6.40 11.56 31.30
C GLY A 213 -5.85 12.97 31.47
N VAL A 214 -5.07 13.46 30.49
CA VAL A 214 -4.63 14.86 30.42
C VAL A 214 -5.81 15.75 29.99
N GLU A 215 -6.53 15.37 28.94
CA GLU A 215 -7.67 16.14 28.44
C GLU A 215 -8.80 16.25 29.47
N ALA A 216 -9.15 15.16 30.15
CA ALA A 216 -10.21 15.17 31.17
C ALA A 216 -9.79 15.89 32.46
N GLY A 217 -8.51 15.79 32.84
CA GLY A 217 -8.02 16.26 34.13
C GLY A 217 -7.59 17.73 34.18
N PHE A 218 -7.20 18.31 33.05
CA PHE A 218 -6.50 19.60 33.02
C PHE A 218 -7.18 20.69 32.19
N GLN A 219 -8.48 20.56 31.86
CA GLN A 219 -9.25 21.63 31.21
C GLN A 219 -9.13 23.00 31.92
N LEU A 220 -9.06 22.99 33.25
CA LEU A 220 -8.91 24.19 34.07
C LEU A 220 -7.49 24.78 34.09
N SER A 221 -6.51 24.11 33.50
CA SER A 221 -5.15 24.66 33.35
C SER A 221 -5.09 25.81 32.35
N MET A 222 -6.10 25.94 31.47
CA MET A 222 -6.18 26.95 30.41
C MET A 222 -4.91 26.98 29.53
N SER A 223 -4.37 25.81 29.21
CA SER A 223 -3.21 25.65 28.34
C SER A 223 -3.61 24.97 27.03
N PRO A 224 -3.87 25.74 25.95
CA PRO A 224 -4.25 25.17 24.66
C PRO A 224 -3.17 24.24 24.08
N SER A 225 -1.89 24.55 24.31
CA SER A 225 -0.78 23.74 23.81
C SER A 225 -0.75 22.34 24.41
N LEU A 226 -1.12 22.21 25.69
CA LEU A 226 -1.16 20.93 26.39
C LEU A 226 -2.30 20.04 25.86
N MET A 227 -3.46 20.64 25.56
CA MET A 227 -4.59 19.92 24.95
C MET A 227 -4.30 19.53 23.50
N ASN A 228 -3.78 20.44 22.69
CA ASN A 228 -3.45 20.16 21.30
C ASN A 228 -2.38 19.06 21.20
N ARG A 229 -1.36 19.08 22.06
CA ARG A 229 -0.35 18.00 22.11
C ARG A 229 -0.97 16.67 22.51
N ALA A 230 -1.87 16.64 23.50
CA ALA A 230 -2.53 15.40 23.91
C ALA A 230 -3.42 14.82 22.80
N ARG A 231 -4.25 15.65 22.16
CA ARG A 231 -5.12 15.23 21.04
C ARG A 231 -4.31 14.74 19.85
N SER A 232 -3.30 15.50 19.44
CA SER A 232 -2.41 15.11 18.34
C SER A 232 -1.64 13.81 18.67
N GLY A 233 -1.28 13.59 19.94
CA GLY A 233 -0.72 12.32 20.40
C GLY A 233 -1.71 11.14 20.30
N VAL A 234 -2.99 11.36 20.61
CA VAL A 234 -4.06 10.35 20.42
C VAL A 234 -4.23 10.01 18.94
N GLU A 235 -4.34 11.02 18.08
CA GLU A 235 -4.46 10.85 16.62
C GLU A 235 -3.29 10.03 16.06
N ALA A 236 -2.06 10.36 16.46
CA ALA A 236 -0.87 9.59 16.08
C ALA A 236 -0.94 8.13 16.58
N CYS A 237 -1.29 7.89 17.84
CA CYS A 237 -1.44 6.52 18.36
C CYS A 237 -2.56 5.73 17.65
N GLU A 238 -3.61 6.40 17.17
CA GLU A 238 -4.67 5.73 16.40
C GLU A 238 -4.18 5.29 15.02
N LEU A 239 -3.31 6.08 14.37
CA LEU A 239 -2.63 5.69 13.13
C LEU A 239 -1.72 4.46 13.37
N LEU A 240 -0.86 4.51 14.40
CA LEU A 240 0.04 3.40 14.72
C LEU A 240 -0.72 2.11 15.05
N ARG A 241 -1.79 2.21 15.85
CA ARG A 241 -2.63 1.03 16.17
C ARG A 241 -3.35 0.48 14.93
N ARG A 242 -3.73 1.34 13.97
CA ARG A 242 -4.28 0.87 12.70
C ARG A 242 -3.24 0.08 11.93
N ALA A 243 -2.04 0.64 11.74
CA ALA A 243 -0.93 -0.07 11.09
C ALA A 243 -0.65 -1.43 11.72
N GLN A 244 -0.52 -1.49 13.05
CA GLN A 244 -0.32 -2.75 13.78
C GLN A 244 -1.49 -3.73 13.61
N SER A 245 -2.72 -3.23 13.60
CA SER A 245 -3.89 -4.06 13.35
C SER A 245 -3.93 -4.57 11.91
N ASP A 246 -3.44 -3.82 10.93
CA ASP A 246 -3.40 -4.25 9.53
C ASP A 246 -2.34 -5.35 9.36
N VAL A 247 -1.18 -5.23 10.04
CA VAL A 247 -0.19 -6.32 10.16
C VAL A 247 -0.81 -7.58 10.78
N ASP A 248 -1.52 -7.45 11.91
CA ASP A 248 -2.19 -8.59 12.57
C ASP A 248 -3.23 -9.29 11.67
N ASN A 249 -3.73 -8.62 10.63
CA ASN A 249 -4.67 -9.16 9.65
C ASN A 249 -4.01 -9.52 8.31
N GLU A 250 -2.68 -9.53 8.22
CA GLU A 250 -1.90 -9.83 7.00
C GLU A 250 -2.26 -8.89 5.82
N ALA A 251 -2.72 -7.68 6.12
CA ALA A 251 -3.04 -6.62 5.15
C ALA A 251 -1.85 -5.66 5.03
N TYR A 252 -0.73 -6.17 4.52
CA TYR A 252 0.56 -5.48 4.60
C TYR A 252 0.61 -4.19 3.76
N ASP A 253 -0.06 -4.13 2.62
CA ASP A 253 -0.20 -2.93 1.80
C ASP A 253 -0.82 -1.76 2.59
N HIS A 254 -1.92 -2.02 3.29
CA HIS A 254 -2.60 -1.08 4.16
C HIS A 254 -1.78 -0.74 5.42
N ALA A 255 -1.06 -1.73 5.96
CA ALA A 255 -0.18 -1.51 7.09
C ALA A 255 0.95 -0.52 6.77
N LEU A 256 1.61 -0.69 5.62
CA LEU A 256 2.69 0.17 5.14
C LEU A 256 2.19 1.59 4.84
N GLU A 257 1.00 1.74 4.25
CA GLU A 257 0.35 3.05 4.10
C GLU A 257 0.10 3.71 5.48
N SER A 258 -0.47 2.96 6.42
CA SER A 258 -0.74 3.46 7.78
C SER A 258 0.54 3.81 8.55
N TYR A 259 1.64 3.06 8.39
CA TYR A 259 2.94 3.41 8.97
C TYR A 259 3.50 4.69 8.34
N SER A 260 3.39 4.85 7.02
CA SER A 260 3.81 6.08 6.32
C SER A 260 3.04 7.30 6.83
N GLU A 261 1.71 7.19 6.97
CA GLU A 261 0.87 8.25 7.57
C GLU A 261 1.27 8.55 9.02
N TYR A 262 1.56 7.51 9.80
CA TYR A 262 2.03 7.65 11.18
C TYR A 262 3.35 8.44 11.25
N PHE A 263 4.38 8.04 10.50
CA PHE A 263 5.69 8.70 10.52
C PHE A 263 5.65 10.12 9.96
N ALA A 264 4.74 10.40 9.02
CA ALA A 264 4.50 11.77 8.54
C ALA A 264 3.79 12.66 9.58
N HIS A 265 3.14 12.08 10.57
CA HIS A 265 2.37 12.81 11.56
C HIS A 265 3.28 13.54 12.57
N GLY A 266 3.07 14.86 12.76
CA GLY A 266 3.96 15.70 13.58
C GLY A 266 4.00 15.39 15.09
N ALA A 267 3.15 14.48 15.57
CA ALA A 267 3.15 13.97 16.95
C ALA A 267 3.57 12.50 17.05
N ALA A 268 4.10 11.88 15.99
CA ALA A 268 4.74 10.58 16.07
C ALA A 268 5.86 10.60 17.13
N GLN A 269 5.96 9.53 17.90
CA GLN A 269 6.95 9.37 18.98
C GLN A 269 7.60 7.99 19.00
N TRP A 270 6.91 6.97 18.48
CA TRP A 270 7.48 5.65 18.28
C TRP A 270 8.48 5.72 17.13
N GLU A 271 9.65 5.14 17.38
CA GLU A 271 10.70 4.95 16.39
C GLU A 271 10.79 3.43 16.16
N ASP A 272 10.94 3.01 14.91
CA ASP A 272 11.09 1.60 14.55
C ASP A 272 12.51 1.09 14.88
N THR A 273 12.82 1.01 16.17
CA THR A 273 14.18 0.67 16.64
C THR A 273 14.50 -0.81 16.58
N ASP A 274 13.47 -1.67 16.52
CA ASP A 274 13.59 -3.12 16.42
C ASP A 274 13.51 -3.63 14.98
N GLY A 275 13.20 -2.76 14.00
CA GLY A 275 13.10 -3.13 12.59
C GLY A 275 11.78 -3.81 12.23
N SER A 276 10.73 -3.59 13.02
CA SER A 276 9.41 -4.18 12.79
C SER A 276 8.78 -3.73 11.46
N VAL A 277 9.08 -2.54 10.96
CA VAL A 277 8.60 -2.11 9.63
C VAL A 277 9.35 -2.86 8.52
N ALA A 278 10.63 -3.16 8.73
CA ALA A 278 11.41 -3.99 7.82
C ALA A 278 10.86 -5.42 7.77
N ASP A 279 10.48 -5.99 8.92
CA ASP A 279 9.81 -7.30 8.99
C ASP A 279 8.48 -7.28 8.20
N VAL A 280 7.69 -6.20 8.30
CA VAL A 280 6.44 -6.06 7.52
C VAL A 280 6.69 -6.00 6.01
N HIS A 281 7.73 -5.31 5.55
CA HIS A 281 8.10 -5.33 4.14
C HIS A 281 8.57 -6.72 3.68
N LEU A 282 9.31 -7.44 4.53
CA LEU A 282 9.75 -8.81 4.24
C LEU A 282 8.55 -9.77 4.10
N ASP A 283 7.60 -9.70 5.04
CA ASP A 283 6.36 -10.49 5.00
C ASP A 283 5.48 -10.12 3.79
N TYR A 284 5.43 -8.84 3.42
CA TYR A 284 4.71 -8.37 2.23
C TYR A 284 5.32 -8.93 0.93
N ALA A 285 6.65 -8.90 0.81
CA ALA A 285 7.34 -9.48 -0.34
C ALA A 285 7.05 -10.99 -0.48
N SER A 286 7.02 -11.71 0.64
CA SER A 286 6.64 -13.12 0.67
C SER A 286 5.19 -13.35 0.25
N GLN A 287 4.24 -12.52 0.71
CA GLN A 287 2.85 -12.59 0.28
C GLN A 287 2.71 -12.37 -1.23
N LEU A 288 3.37 -11.35 -1.78
CA LEU A 288 3.39 -11.08 -3.22
C LEU A 288 3.91 -12.26 -4.03
N ALA A 289 4.97 -12.92 -3.56
CA ALA A 289 5.53 -14.11 -4.21
C ALA A 289 4.54 -15.29 -4.25
N VAL A 290 3.83 -15.53 -3.16
CA VAL A 290 2.81 -16.58 -3.08
C VAL A 290 1.61 -16.25 -3.97
N GLU A 291 1.15 -15.00 -3.96
CA GLU A 291 0.06 -14.55 -4.85
C GLU A 291 0.45 -14.69 -6.33
N ALA A 292 1.70 -14.39 -6.69
CA ALA A 292 2.22 -14.58 -8.04
C ALA A 292 2.23 -16.05 -8.48
N ASP A 293 2.65 -16.96 -7.59
CA ASP A 293 2.58 -18.41 -7.83
C ASP A 293 1.14 -18.91 -8.01
N GLU A 294 0.19 -18.42 -7.19
CA GLU A 294 -1.23 -18.75 -7.34
C GLU A 294 -1.85 -18.25 -8.66
N LEU A 295 -1.31 -17.15 -9.22
CA LEU A 295 -1.69 -16.62 -10.53
C LEU A 295 -1.10 -17.42 -11.70
N TYR A 296 0.00 -18.13 -11.49
CA TYR A 296 0.65 -18.91 -12.53
C TYR A 296 -0.20 -20.10 -12.95
N SER A 297 -0.47 -20.21 -14.26
CA SER A 297 -1.27 -21.29 -14.84
C SER A 297 -0.55 -22.06 -15.95
N GLY A 298 0.78 -22.09 -15.93
CA GLY A 298 1.62 -22.73 -16.96
C GLY A 298 2.15 -21.77 -18.04
N GLU A 299 1.88 -20.47 -17.93
CA GLU A 299 2.38 -19.43 -18.83
C GLU A 299 2.68 -18.17 -18.01
N VAL A 300 3.79 -17.49 -18.31
CA VAL A 300 4.14 -16.21 -17.69
C VAL A 300 3.33 -15.09 -18.35
N THR A 301 2.42 -14.50 -17.60
CA THR A 301 1.62 -13.35 -18.04
C THR A 301 2.20 -12.05 -17.48
N GLU A 302 1.81 -10.90 -18.05
CA GLU A 302 2.21 -9.58 -17.52
C GLU A 302 1.87 -9.41 -16.02
N GLU A 303 0.77 -10.03 -15.55
CA GLU A 303 0.34 -9.97 -14.15
C GLU A 303 1.24 -10.81 -13.23
N VAL A 304 1.64 -12.00 -13.68
CA VAL A 304 2.57 -12.89 -12.96
C VAL A 304 3.97 -12.27 -12.89
N GLU A 305 4.46 -11.77 -14.01
CA GLU A 305 5.75 -11.08 -14.11
C GLU A 305 5.82 -9.87 -13.17
N GLU A 306 4.79 -9.00 -13.19
CA GLU A 306 4.76 -7.82 -12.35
C GLU A 306 4.69 -8.17 -10.86
N ALA A 307 3.94 -9.21 -10.47
CA ALA A 307 3.84 -9.63 -9.08
C ALA A 307 5.17 -10.18 -8.54
N PHE A 308 5.86 -11.04 -9.29
CA PHE A 308 7.20 -11.52 -8.90
C PHE A 308 8.25 -10.41 -8.90
N ARG A 309 8.21 -9.49 -9.88
CA ARG A 309 9.06 -8.29 -9.88
C ARG A 309 8.82 -7.45 -8.63
N GLN A 310 7.57 -7.18 -8.28
CA GLN A 310 7.24 -6.39 -7.09
C GLN A 310 7.72 -7.06 -5.80
N ALA A 311 7.62 -8.38 -5.70
CA ALA A 311 8.19 -9.15 -4.58
C ALA A 311 9.71 -8.96 -4.49
N GLN A 312 10.42 -9.13 -5.61
CA GLN A 312 11.88 -8.96 -5.71
C GLN A 312 12.33 -7.54 -5.33
N GLU A 313 11.65 -6.52 -5.85
CA GLU A 313 11.94 -5.12 -5.56
C GLU A 313 11.71 -4.82 -4.07
N THR A 314 10.67 -5.39 -3.47
CA THR A 314 10.38 -5.22 -2.04
C THR A 314 11.46 -5.89 -1.17
N TYR A 315 11.94 -7.09 -1.54
CA TYR A 315 13.08 -7.71 -0.86
C TYR A 315 14.36 -6.87 -0.97
N THR A 316 14.65 -6.34 -2.17
CA THR A 316 15.82 -5.47 -2.39
C THR A 316 15.73 -4.19 -1.58
N PHE A 317 14.55 -3.57 -1.51
CA PHE A 317 14.28 -2.42 -0.65
C PHE A 317 14.55 -2.72 0.83
N VAL A 318 14.18 -3.92 1.32
CA VAL A 318 14.52 -4.35 2.69
C VAL A 318 16.04 -4.45 2.88
N ALA A 319 16.76 -5.04 1.94
CA ALA A 319 18.22 -5.16 2.04
C ALA A 319 18.94 -3.80 2.03
N GLU A 320 18.48 -2.85 1.22
CA GLU A 320 19.12 -1.54 1.04
C GLU A 320 18.74 -0.52 2.11
N ASP A 321 17.44 -0.26 2.29
CA ASP A 321 16.94 0.80 3.17
C ASP A 321 16.86 0.36 4.64
N PHE A 322 16.86 -0.96 4.89
CA PHE A 322 16.85 -1.53 6.25
C PHE A 322 18.07 -2.40 6.55
N SER A 323 19.23 -2.10 5.94
CA SER A 323 20.46 -2.92 6.00
C SER A 323 20.96 -3.28 7.41
N ASP A 324 20.60 -2.50 8.43
CA ASP A 324 21.02 -2.71 9.83
C ASP A 324 20.02 -3.58 10.64
N THR A 325 18.93 -4.05 10.03
CA THR A 325 17.87 -4.82 10.69
C THR A 325 18.06 -6.34 10.56
N PRO A 326 17.47 -7.16 11.45
CA PRO A 326 17.43 -8.60 11.28
C PRO A 326 16.70 -9.04 9.99
N ALA A 327 15.69 -8.30 9.54
CA ALA A 327 14.96 -8.55 8.29
C ALA A 327 15.89 -8.53 7.07
N ALA A 328 16.75 -7.52 6.96
CA ALA A 328 17.73 -7.43 5.87
C ALA A 328 18.70 -8.63 5.85
N GLY A 329 19.02 -9.20 7.01
CA GLY A 329 19.84 -10.41 7.10
C GLY A 329 19.16 -11.68 6.56
N GLN A 330 17.83 -11.66 6.36
CA GLN A 330 17.04 -12.78 5.81
C GLN A 330 16.81 -12.65 4.30
N VAL A 331 17.04 -11.47 3.72
CA VAL A 331 16.76 -11.20 2.30
C VAL A 331 17.50 -12.14 1.34
N PRO A 332 18.79 -12.46 1.52
CA PRO A 332 19.48 -13.36 0.59
C PRO A 332 18.79 -14.73 0.46
N ASP A 333 18.48 -15.37 1.59
CA ASP A 333 17.78 -16.67 1.60
C ASP A 333 16.36 -16.52 1.03
N ALA A 334 15.65 -15.42 1.35
CA ALA A 334 14.30 -15.18 0.83
C ALA A 334 14.24 -14.91 -0.68
N LEU A 335 15.29 -14.30 -1.26
CA LEU A 335 15.42 -14.15 -2.71
C LEU A 335 15.67 -15.50 -3.39
N VAL A 336 16.41 -16.40 -2.76
CA VAL A 336 16.60 -17.78 -3.28
C VAL A 336 15.27 -18.53 -3.25
N ASP A 337 14.53 -18.45 -2.15
CA ASP A 337 13.19 -19.04 -2.05
C ASP A 337 12.22 -18.45 -3.09
N LEU A 338 12.29 -17.14 -3.35
CA LEU A 338 11.50 -16.47 -4.40
C LEU A 338 11.82 -17.05 -5.79
N TYR A 339 13.11 -17.17 -6.12
CA TYR A 339 13.52 -17.70 -7.42
C TYR A 339 13.10 -19.17 -7.57
N ASP A 340 13.35 -20.00 -6.55
CA ASP A 340 12.96 -21.42 -6.57
C ASP A 340 11.44 -21.62 -6.70
N LEU A 341 10.64 -20.77 -6.04
CA LEU A 341 9.18 -20.77 -6.20
C LEU A 341 8.78 -20.39 -7.62
N ALA A 342 9.37 -19.33 -8.15
CA ALA A 342 9.00 -18.74 -9.43
C ALA A 342 9.46 -19.57 -10.64
N THR A 343 10.52 -20.37 -10.51
CA THR A 343 11.09 -21.21 -11.57
C THR A 343 10.81 -22.70 -11.37
N GLY A 344 9.69 -23.03 -10.72
CA GLY A 344 9.33 -24.42 -10.38
C GLY A 344 9.29 -25.36 -11.59
N ASP A 345 8.96 -24.85 -12.78
CA ASP A 345 8.90 -25.65 -14.01
C ASP A 345 10.27 -26.20 -14.41
N TYR A 346 11.37 -25.54 -14.03
CA TYR A 346 12.73 -26.04 -14.28
C TYR A 346 12.99 -27.33 -13.51
N ALA A 347 12.53 -27.43 -12.26
CA ALA A 347 12.67 -28.63 -11.44
C ALA A 347 11.75 -29.77 -11.90
N ASP A 348 10.63 -29.44 -12.54
CA ASP A 348 9.67 -30.39 -13.10
C ASP A 348 9.98 -30.79 -14.55
N GLU A 349 11.10 -30.33 -15.12
CA GLU A 349 11.52 -30.57 -16.51
C GLU A 349 10.48 -30.07 -17.55
N ASN A 350 9.70 -29.04 -17.20
CA ASN A 350 8.85 -28.32 -18.16
C ASN A 350 9.64 -27.16 -18.78
N TRP A 351 10.55 -27.49 -19.69
CA TRP A 351 11.60 -26.58 -20.16
C TRP A 351 11.06 -25.31 -20.82
N CYS A 352 10.01 -25.42 -21.63
CA CYS A 352 9.43 -24.25 -22.28
C CYS A 352 8.75 -23.28 -21.29
N GLY A 353 8.10 -23.80 -20.24
CA GLY A 353 7.57 -22.98 -19.15
C GLY A 353 8.70 -22.36 -18.33
N ALA A 354 9.72 -23.15 -18.02
CA ALA A 354 10.90 -22.72 -17.27
C ALA A 354 11.66 -21.59 -17.98
N PHE A 355 11.85 -21.67 -19.30
CA PHE A 355 12.52 -20.62 -20.07
C PHE A 355 11.79 -19.26 -19.93
N GLY A 356 10.46 -19.27 -19.98
CA GLY A 356 9.65 -18.08 -19.73
C GLY A 356 9.75 -17.58 -18.28
N GLN A 357 9.67 -18.47 -17.31
CA GLN A 357 9.78 -18.15 -15.88
C GLN A 357 11.15 -17.54 -15.53
N ILE A 358 12.25 -18.12 -16.01
CA ILE A 358 13.59 -17.61 -15.74
C ILE A 358 13.80 -16.25 -16.44
N GLY A 359 13.29 -16.11 -17.68
CA GLY A 359 13.43 -14.89 -18.46
C GLY A 359 12.80 -13.65 -17.82
N MET A 360 11.78 -13.80 -16.97
CA MET A 360 11.17 -12.65 -16.29
C MET A 360 12.10 -11.96 -15.27
N PHE A 361 13.22 -12.60 -14.94
CA PHE A 361 14.20 -12.13 -13.96
C PHE A 361 15.47 -11.50 -14.55
N ASP A 362 15.65 -11.51 -15.87
CA ASP A 362 16.89 -11.08 -16.53
C ASP A 362 17.33 -9.64 -16.20
N ASP A 363 16.35 -8.74 -16.12
CA ASP A 363 16.58 -7.31 -15.97
C ASP A 363 16.66 -6.87 -14.49
N LEU A 364 16.55 -7.81 -13.55
CA LEU A 364 16.55 -7.51 -12.12
C LEU A 364 17.96 -7.55 -11.52
N SER A 365 18.17 -6.75 -10.45
CA SER A 365 19.43 -6.77 -9.71
C SER A 365 19.43 -7.87 -8.66
N TRP A 366 20.48 -8.69 -8.64
CA TRP A 366 20.68 -9.78 -7.69
C TRP A 366 21.86 -9.53 -6.75
N ASP A 367 22.23 -8.26 -6.50
CA ASP A 367 23.38 -7.90 -5.65
C ASP A 367 23.30 -8.50 -4.23
N SER A 368 22.07 -8.67 -3.70
CA SER A 368 21.83 -9.26 -2.38
C SER A 368 21.89 -10.80 -2.37
N ALA A 369 21.79 -11.44 -3.53
CA ALA A 369 21.79 -12.89 -3.71
C ALA A 369 22.49 -13.26 -5.05
N PRO A 370 23.81 -13.03 -5.18
CA PRO A 370 24.52 -13.13 -6.46
C PRO A 370 24.51 -14.54 -7.07
N GLU A 371 24.31 -15.57 -6.25
CA GLU A 371 24.11 -16.95 -6.70
C GLU A 371 22.90 -17.13 -7.63
N ILE A 372 21.89 -16.26 -7.53
CA ILE A 372 20.74 -16.31 -8.44
C ILE A 372 21.13 -15.81 -9.83
N ALA A 373 21.99 -14.80 -9.94
CA ALA A 373 22.49 -14.35 -11.24
C ALA A 373 23.30 -15.46 -11.93
N ASP A 374 24.16 -16.17 -11.17
CA ASP A 374 24.91 -17.32 -11.69
C ASP A 374 23.94 -18.43 -12.15
N ARG A 375 22.84 -18.68 -11.41
CA ARG A 375 21.81 -19.65 -11.80
C ARG A 375 21.05 -19.23 -13.05
N ILE A 376 20.65 -17.98 -13.19
CA ILE A 376 19.97 -17.48 -14.40
C ILE A 376 20.88 -17.67 -15.63
N GLU A 377 22.18 -17.36 -15.52
CA GLU A 377 23.16 -17.53 -16.59
C GLU A 377 23.35 -19.01 -17.00
N GLU A 378 23.19 -19.95 -16.07
CA GLU A 378 23.30 -21.39 -16.31
C GLU A 378 21.98 -22.03 -16.77
N GLU A 379 20.90 -21.83 -16.02
CA GLU A 379 19.61 -22.51 -16.15
C GLU A 379 18.81 -22.00 -17.35
N ARG A 380 18.91 -20.71 -17.69
CA ARG A 380 18.12 -20.14 -18.79
C ARG A 380 18.48 -20.69 -20.17
N PRO A 381 19.75 -20.66 -20.61
CA PRO A 381 20.09 -21.23 -21.91
C PRO A 381 19.87 -22.75 -21.94
N ASN A 382 20.05 -23.44 -20.81
CA ASN A 382 19.72 -24.87 -20.72
C ASN A 382 18.21 -25.11 -20.95
N ALA A 383 17.34 -24.33 -20.31
CA ALA A 383 15.89 -24.41 -20.52
C ALA A 383 15.49 -24.07 -21.97
N ALA A 384 16.15 -23.11 -22.61
CA ALA A 384 15.91 -22.77 -24.02
C ALA A 384 16.29 -23.93 -24.95
N LEU A 385 17.45 -24.55 -24.73
CA LEU A 385 17.96 -25.68 -25.52
C LEU A 385 17.01 -26.88 -25.43
N GLU A 386 16.67 -27.28 -24.21
CA GLU A 386 15.76 -28.42 -23.98
C GLU A 386 14.33 -28.12 -24.47
N CYS A 387 13.85 -26.88 -24.32
CA CYS A 387 12.58 -26.47 -24.94
C CYS A 387 12.64 -26.59 -26.47
N GLY A 388 13.76 -26.22 -27.10
CA GLY A 388 13.95 -26.38 -28.54
C GLY A 388 13.78 -27.84 -28.99
N TRP A 389 14.33 -28.78 -28.23
CA TRP A 389 14.17 -30.21 -28.49
C TRP A 389 12.73 -30.69 -28.29
N ASP A 390 12.06 -30.27 -27.22
CA ASP A 390 10.63 -30.57 -27.00
C ASP A 390 9.76 -30.06 -28.17
N GLN A 391 10.04 -28.86 -28.69
CA GLN A 391 9.31 -28.30 -29.84
C GLN A 391 9.54 -29.11 -31.12
N ILE A 392 10.72 -29.72 -31.30
CA ILE A 392 10.97 -30.64 -32.42
C ILE A 392 10.13 -31.91 -32.27
N ASP A 393 10.08 -32.48 -31.06
CA ASP A 393 9.27 -33.68 -30.77
C ASP A 393 7.76 -33.43 -30.98
N ASP A 394 7.30 -32.21 -30.74
CA ASP A 394 5.93 -31.75 -31.00
C ASP A 394 5.68 -31.28 -32.45
N GLU A 395 6.67 -31.44 -33.35
CA GLU A 395 6.64 -31.00 -34.76
C GLU A 395 6.40 -29.48 -34.96
N ASN A 396 6.76 -28.67 -33.95
CA ASN A 396 6.58 -27.21 -33.93
C ASN A 396 7.88 -26.46 -34.28
N PHE A 397 8.34 -26.63 -35.51
CA PHE A 397 9.64 -26.13 -35.96
C PHE A 397 9.78 -24.61 -35.97
N ASP A 398 8.67 -23.85 -36.04
CA ASP A 398 8.72 -22.39 -35.93
C ASP A 398 9.16 -21.94 -34.52
N GLU A 399 8.64 -22.58 -33.47
CA GLU A 399 9.04 -22.28 -32.09
C GLU A 399 10.42 -22.84 -31.75
N ALA A 400 10.79 -24.01 -32.30
CA ALA A 400 12.14 -24.56 -32.14
C ALA A 400 13.22 -23.64 -32.76
N GLU A 401 12.94 -23.07 -33.95
CA GLU A 401 13.83 -22.09 -34.59
C GLU A 401 13.97 -20.82 -33.72
N ALA A 402 12.89 -20.35 -33.10
CA ALA A 402 12.96 -19.21 -32.19
C ALA A 402 13.90 -19.48 -31.00
N GLN A 403 13.95 -20.72 -30.48
CA GLN A 403 14.92 -21.09 -29.44
C GLN A 403 16.36 -21.06 -29.96
N VAL A 404 16.61 -21.59 -31.16
CA VAL A 404 17.93 -21.52 -31.82
C VAL A 404 18.39 -20.08 -32.02
N GLU A 405 17.49 -19.18 -32.45
CA GLU A 405 17.78 -17.76 -32.62
C GLU A 405 18.21 -17.12 -31.29
N VAL A 406 17.49 -17.38 -30.20
CA VAL A 406 17.83 -16.89 -28.86
C VAL A 406 19.18 -17.43 -28.41
N LEU A 407 19.40 -18.75 -28.50
CA LEU A 407 20.64 -19.40 -28.08
C LEU A 407 21.85 -18.86 -28.85
N THR A 408 21.72 -18.70 -30.17
CA THR A 408 22.81 -18.21 -31.01
C THR A 408 23.10 -16.72 -30.81
N ALA A 409 22.06 -15.92 -30.56
CA ALA A 409 22.19 -14.48 -30.39
C ALA A 409 22.70 -14.10 -29.00
N ASP A 410 22.12 -14.69 -27.96
CA ASP A 410 22.31 -14.27 -26.58
C ASP A 410 23.28 -15.19 -25.82
N TYR A 411 23.42 -16.46 -26.23
CA TYR A 411 24.22 -17.49 -25.55
C TYR A 411 25.16 -18.28 -26.49
N PRO A 412 25.98 -17.61 -27.33
CA PRO A 412 26.72 -18.27 -28.43
C PRO A 412 27.75 -19.32 -27.98
N ASP A 413 28.13 -19.32 -26.69
CA ASP A 413 29.09 -20.27 -26.12
C ASP A 413 28.41 -21.44 -25.38
N HIS A 414 27.09 -21.39 -25.14
CA HIS A 414 26.36 -22.43 -24.41
C HIS A 414 26.08 -23.63 -25.32
N GLU A 415 26.70 -24.77 -25.02
CA GLU A 415 26.54 -26.05 -25.74
C GLU A 415 26.46 -25.87 -27.27
N ALA A 416 27.36 -25.06 -27.85
CA ALA A 416 27.26 -24.61 -29.23
C ALA A 416 27.17 -25.76 -30.26
N ASP A 417 27.80 -26.90 -29.98
CA ASP A 417 27.69 -28.11 -30.81
C ASP A 417 26.26 -28.69 -30.76
N GLU A 418 25.59 -28.67 -29.60
CA GLU A 418 24.20 -29.13 -29.45
C GLU A 418 23.19 -28.15 -30.05
N VAL A 419 23.48 -26.84 -29.99
CA VAL A 419 22.66 -25.82 -30.68
C VAL A 419 22.75 -25.96 -32.20
N GLU A 420 23.94 -26.25 -32.75
CA GLU A 420 24.10 -26.57 -34.17
C GLU A 420 23.33 -27.86 -34.55
N ASP A 421 23.36 -28.85 -33.68
CA ASP A 421 22.59 -30.08 -33.86
C ASP A 421 21.07 -29.80 -33.82
N LEU A 422 20.60 -28.95 -32.89
CA LEU A 422 19.21 -28.52 -32.81
C LEU A 422 18.79 -27.80 -34.10
N GLU A 423 19.55 -26.80 -34.56
CA GLU A 423 19.30 -26.08 -35.83
C GLU A 423 19.19 -27.04 -37.01
N ARG A 424 20.08 -28.04 -37.07
CA ARG A 424 20.06 -29.07 -38.12
C ARG A 424 18.78 -29.90 -38.08
N HIS A 425 18.30 -30.28 -36.90
CA HIS A 425 17.06 -31.05 -36.74
C HIS A 425 15.82 -30.21 -37.06
N VAL A 426 15.79 -28.93 -36.68
CA VAL A 426 14.75 -27.98 -37.10
C VAL A 426 14.67 -27.92 -38.63
N GLY A 427 15.81 -27.74 -39.30
CA GLY A 427 15.88 -27.70 -40.76
C GLY A 427 15.41 -29.00 -41.43
N ALA A 428 15.81 -30.15 -40.89
CA ALA A 428 15.34 -31.44 -41.38
C ALA A 428 13.82 -31.59 -41.25
N GLY A 429 13.26 -31.26 -40.09
CA GLY A 429 11.82 -31.31 -39.84
C GLY A 429 11.01 -30.42 -40.79
N ARG A 430 11.50 -29.21 -41.09
CA ARG A 430 10.89 -28.32 -42.09
C ARG A 430 10.86 -28.94 -43.48
N ILE A 431 11.97 -29.55 -43.91
CA ILE A 431 12.04 -30.26 -45.20
C ILE A 431 11.05 -31.44 -45.19
N GLU A 432 10.94 -32.20 -44.10
CA GLU A 432 9.95 -33.28 -44.01
C GLU A 432 8.50 -32.78 -44.11
N GLN A 433 8.14 -31.69 -43.41
CA GLN A 433 6.82 -31.07 -43.53
C GLN A 433 6.53 -30.60 -44.96
N GLN A 434 7.52 -30.01 -45.63
CA GLN A 434 7.39 -29.64 -47.04
C GLN A 434 7.15 -30.88 -47.92
N MET A 435 7.85 -31.98 -47.64
CA MET A 435 7.65 -33.23 -48.36
C MET A 435 6.26 -33.81 -48.12
N ASP A 436 5.79 -33.85 -46.88
CA ASP A 436 4.44 -34.33 -46.51
C ASP A 436 3.32 -33.48 -47.12
N LEU A 437 3.53 -32.15 -47.19
CA LEU A 437 2.60 -31.26 -47.86
C LEU A 437 2.58 -31.51 -49.38
N ALA A 438 3.73 -31.74 -49.99
CA ALA A 438 3.83 -32.01 -51.43
C ALA A 438 3.16 -33.34 -51.82
N THR A 439 3.16 -34.34 -50.95
CA THR A 439 2.55 -35.66 -51.23
C THR A 439 1.05 -35.73 -50.91
N ILE A 440 0.46 -34.70 -50.30
CA ILE A 440 -0.95 -34.70 -49.84
C ILE A 440 -1.98 -34.95 -50.96
N VAL A 441 -1.68 -34.53 -52.19
CA VAL A 441 -2.55 -34.69 -53.39
C VAL A 441 -2.28 -36.00 -54.14
N GLY A 442 -1.34 -36.79 -53.64
CA GLY A 442 -0.87 -38.05 -54.20
C GLY A 442 0.57 -37.97 -54.68
N GLU A 443 1.26 -39.10 -54.60
CA GLU A 443 2.66 -39.27 -54.97
C GLU A 443 2.81 -40.41 -55.99
N SER A 444 3.98 -40.46 -56.61
CA SER A 444 4.45 -41.60 -57.40
C SER A 444 5.68 -42.19 -56.72
N ALA A 445 5.81 -43.52 -56.73
CA ALA A 445 6.99 -44.15 -56.15
C ALA A 445 8.24 -43.78 -56.95
N LEU A 446 9.30 -43.38 -56.26
CA LEU A 446 10.62 -43.21 -56.88
C LEU A 446 11.21 -44.61 -57.15
N GLU A 447 11.15 -45.07 -58.40
CA GLU A 447 11.71 -46.38 -58.78
C GLU A 447 13.26 -46.30 -58.79
N GLY A 448 13.92 -46.65 -57.68
CA GLY A 448 15.38 -46.46 -57.56
C GLY A 448 16.12 -47.60 -56.86
N GLY A 449 16.83 -48.43 -57.64
CA GLY A 449 18.00 -49.18 -57.17
C GLY A 449 19.29 -48.49 -57.61
N PRO A 450 20.46 -48.79 -57.02
CA PRO A 450 21.71 -48.19 -57.46
C PRO A 450 22.01 -48.57 -58.92
N LEU A 451 22.35 -47.57 -59.75
CA LEU A 451 22.77 -47.76 -61.13
C LEU A 451 24.14 -48.45 -61.19
N GLU A 452 25.05 -48.00 -60.32
CA GLU A 452 26.38 -48.58 -60.15
C GLU A 452 26.66 -48.82 -58.67
N THR A 453 27.34 -49.93 -58.36
CA THR A 453 27.88 -50.21 -57.03
C THR A 453 29.40 -50.16 -57.13
N GLY A 454 29.99 -49.14 -56.50
CA GLY A 454 31.42 -48.85 -56.48
C GLY A 454 32.09 -49.14 -55.13
N GLY A 455 33.31 -48.61 -54.97
CA GLY A 455 34.17 -48.85 -53.79
C GLY A 455 34.44 -47.60 -52.93
N GLY A 456 33.56 -46.60 -52.96
CA GLY A 456 33.68 -45.36 -52.19
C GLY A 456 33.12 -45.46 -50.77
N ASP A 457 33.35 -44.43 -49.96
CA ASP A 457 32.80 -44.23 -48.62
C ASP A 457 31.50 -43.40 -48.62
N LYS A 458 31.29 -42.57 -49.64
CA LYS A 458 30.06 -41.80 -49.88
C LYS A 458 29.09 -42.49 -50.85
N VAL A 459 27.85 -42.04 -50.85
CA VAL A 459 26.83 -42.31 -51.86
C VAL A 459 26.83 -41.15 -52.86
N SER A 460 26.81 -41.44 -54.17
CA SER A 460 26.63 -40.40 -55.18
C SER A 460 25.19 -40.41 -55.68
N VAL A 461 24.56 -39.24 -55.73
CA VAL A 461 23.19 -39.05 -56.22
C VAL A 461 23.24 -38.13 -57.43
N GLN A 462 22.82 -38.66 -58.59
CA GLN A 462 22.88 -37.97 -59.87
C GLN A 462 21.54 -37.96 -60.58
N TYR A 463 20.81 -36.84 -60.49
CA TYR A 463 19.53 -36.68 -61.19
C TYR A 463 19.64 -35.62 -62.27
N VAL A 464 19.08 -35.93 -63.43
CA VAL A 464 18.98 -34.99 -64.56
C VAL A 464 17.52 -34.63 -64.76
N ASN A 465 17.23 -33.33 -64.77
CA ASN A 465 15.90 -32.81 -65.10
C ASN A 465 15.73 -32.73 -66.63
N TYR A 466 14.86 -33.57 -67.18
CA TYR A 466 14.52 -33.61 -68.62
C TYR A 466 13.13 -32.99 -68.88
N SER A 467 12.70 -32.04 -68.06
CA SER A 467 11.44 -31.29 -68.21
C SER A 467 11.68 -29.81 -68.53
N GLU A 468 10.63 -29.13 -68.98
CA GLU A 468 10.64 -27.67 -69.26
C GLU A 468 10.54 -26.82 -67.99
N GLU A 469 10.27 -27.43 -66.83
CA GLU A 469 10.11 -26.76 -65.54
C GLU A 469 11.29 -27.06 -64.61
N ALA A 470 11.60 -26.15 -63.68
CA ALA A 470 12.58 -26.44 -62.65
C ALA A 470 12.05 -27.55 -61.73
N MET A 471 12.92 -28.47 -61.31
CA MET A 471 12.57 -29.54 -60.37
C MET A 471 13.25 -29.28 -59.03
N ARG A 472 12.57 -29.60 -57.92
CA ARG A 472 13.16 -29.58 -56.58
C ARG A 472 13.47 -31.00 -56.15
N PHE A 473 14.66 -31.18 -55.60
CA PHE A 473 15.12 -32.38 -54.93
C PHE A 473 15.24 -32.08 -53.44
N LEU A 474 14.35 -32.66 -52.65
CA LEU A 474 14.36 -32.58 -51.18
C LEU A 474 14.87 -33.91 -50.63
N TYR A 475 15.73 -33.84 -49.63
CA TYR A 475 16.21 -35.03 -48.94
C TYR A 475 16.36 -34.79 -47.44
N VAL A 476 16.07 -35.84 -46.66
CA VAL A 476 16.34 -35.92 -45.23
C VAL A 476 16.94 -37.30 -44.94
N GLY A 477 18.06 -37.32 -44.25
CA GLY A 477 18.90 -38.50 -44.03
C GLY A 477 19.23 -38.76 -42.56
N PRO A 478 20.23 -39.62 -42.29
CA PRO A 478 20.72 -39.87 -40.94
C PRO A 478 21.19 -38.59 -40.26
N ASP A 479 21.02 -38.54 -38.94
CA ASP A 479 21.47 -37.42 -38.09
C ASP A 479 20.98 -36.05 -38.59
N ALA A 480 19.74 -36.02 -39.11
CA ALA A 480 19.09 -34.83 -39.66
C ALA A 480 19.84 -34.16 -40.82
N VAL A 481 20.74 -34.86 -41.52
CA VAL A 481 21.35 -34.33 -42.76
C VAL A 481 20.26 -34.10 -43.80
N HIS A 482 20.07 -32.85 -44.19
CA HIS A 482 18.97 -32.45 -45.08
C HIS A 482 19.42 -31.43 -46.12
N GLY A 483 18.57 -31.18 -47.10
CA GLY A 483 18.76 -30.09 -48.05
C GLY A 483 17.68 -30.02 -49.13
N GLU A 484 17.67 -28.87 -49.80
CA GLU A 484 16.88 -28.60 -51.00
C GLU A 484 17.85 -28.26 -52.15
N VAL A 485 17.73 -28.96 -53.26
CA VAL A 485 18.47 -28.68 -54.49
C VAL A 485 17.47 -28.40 -55.60
N VAL A 486 17.60 -27.25 -56.26
CA VAL A 486 16.82 -26.92 -57.45
C VAL A 486 17.61 -27.34 -58.68
N ILE A 487 17.02 -28.20 -59.51
CA ILE A 487 17.57 -28.66 -60.78
C ILE A 487 16.91 -27.84 -61.89
N ASP A 488 17.73 -27.06 -62.60
CA ASP A 488 17.27 -26.15 -63.66
C ASP A 488 16.48 -26.89 -64.76
N PRO A 489 15.53 -26.20 -65.42
CA PRO A 489 14.80 -26.77 -66.55
C PRO A 489 15.73 -27.09 -67.72
N CYS A 490 15.38 -28.09 -68.51
CA CYS A 490 16.15 -28.39 -69.70
C CYS A 490 15.70 -27.53 -70.89
N GLU A 491 16.53 -26.55 -71.26
CA GLU A 491 16.23 -25.61 -72.36
C GLU A 491 16.21 -26.28 -73.75
N ASP A 492 16.98 -27.36 -73.94
CA ASP A 492 17.20 -28.01 -75.24
C ASP A 492 16.61 -29.43 -75.33
N CYS A 493 15.87 -29.88 -74.31
CA CYS A 493 15.32 -31.23 -74.27
C CYS A 493 14.10 -31.39 -75.17
N ASP A 494 14.09 -32.44 -75.99
CA ASP A 494 12.89 -32.84 -76.73
C ASP A 494 11.92 -33.57 -75.79
N THR A 495 10.96 -32.84 -75.22
CA THR A 495 9.92 -33.37 -74.33
C THR A 495 8.94 -34.32 -75.05
N SER A 496 9.03 -34.47 -76.38
CA SER A 496 8.10 -35.32 -77.15
C SER A 496 8.40 -36.82 -77.07
N SER A 497 9.50 -37.24 -76.43
CA SER A 497 9.79 -38.66 -76.16
C SER A 497 10.64 -38.82 -74.89
N PRO A 498 10.32 -39.78 -74.00
CA PRO A 498 11.13 -40.05 -72.83
C PRO A 498 12.55 -40.45 -73.27
N PRO A 499 13.59 -39.88 -72.64
CA PRO A 499 14.98 -40.23 -72.95
C PRO A 499 15.21 -41.71 -72.62
N SER A 500 16.11 -42.38 -73.37
CA SER A 500 16.53 -43.74 -73.01
C SER A 500 17.37 -43.73 -71.73
N ASP A 501 17.07 -44.62 -70.78
CA ASP A 501 17.41 -44.65 -69.34
C ASP A 501 18.84 -44.26 -68.88
N VAL A 502 19.83 -44.17 -69.77
CA VAL A 502 21.23 -43.83 -69.39
C VAL A 502 21.89 -42.76 -70.28
N SER A 503 21.27 -42.34 -71.38
CA SER A 503 21.91 -41.38 -72.30
C SER A 503 21.93 -39.94 -71.78
N CYS A 504 20.98 -39.60 -70.92
CA CYS A 504 20.80 -38.27 -70.33
C CYS A 504 21.72 -38.03 -69.12
N LEU A 505 22.25 -39.07 -68.46
CA LEU A 505 23.19 -38.93 -67.34
C LEU A 505 24.55 -38.32 -67.74
N SER A 506 24.81 -38.17 -69.03
CA SER A 506 26.01 -37.46 -69.54
C SER A 506 25.81 -35.93 -69.60
N ASP A 507 24.63 -35.43 -69.20
CA ASP A 507 24.30 -34.02 -69.25
C ASP A 507 25.10 -33.24 -68.19
N PRO A 508 25.78 -32.14 -68.55
CA PRO A 508 26.48 -31.29 -67.59
C PRO A 508 25.55 -30.63 -66.56
N ASN A 509 24.23 -30.61 -66.78
CA ASN A 509 23.23 -30.09 -65.85
C ASN A 509 22.74 -31.15 -64.85
N ALA A 510 23.38 -32.33 -64.78
CA ALA A 510 23.11 -33.29 -63.73
C ALA A 510 23.38 -32.66 -62.36
N MET A 511 22.40 -32.76 -61.46
CA MET A 511 22.66 -32.59 -60.03
C MET A 511 23.67 -33.65 -59.62
N ASP A 512 24.72 -33.28 -58.87
CA ASP A 512 25.69 -34.22 -58.32
C ASP A 512 25.85 -33.93 -56.83
N LEU A 513 25.37 -34.86 -56.00
CA LEU A 513 25.35 -34.73 -54.55
C LEU A 513 26.04 -35.95 -53.93
N GLU A 514 26.98 -35.69 -53.02
CA GLU A 514 27.63 -36.73 -52.21
C GLU A 514 27.00 -36.77 -50.83
N LEU A 515 26.47 -37.94 -50.46
CA LEU A 515 25.78 -38.17 -49.19
C LEU A 515 26.50 -39.26 -48.37
N ASP A 516 26.36 -39.20 -47.05
CA ASP A 516 26.80 -40.30 -46.18
C ASP A 516 25.90 -41.52 -46.35
N PRO A 517 26.41 -42.75 -46.18
CA PRO A 517 25.59 -43.95 -46.29
C PRO A 517 24.54 -44.01 -45.18
N GLY A 518 23.30 -44.34 -45.54
CA GLY A 518 22.20 -44.34 -44.59
C GLY A 518 20.83 -44.49 -45.23
N GLU A 519 19.79 -44.24 -44.43
CA GLU A 519 18.41 -44.19 -44.90
C GLU A 519 18.05 -42.74 -45.20
N TYR A 520 17.57 -42.48 -46.42
CA TYR A 520 17.17 -41.15 -46.87
C TYR A 520 15.73 -41.16 -47.33
N ARG A 521 14.93 -40.25 -46.80
CA ARG A 521 13.65 -39.85 -47.37
C ARG A 521 13.94 -38.86 -48.50
N ILE A 522 13.43 -39.12 -49.69
CA ILE A 522 13.69 -38.29 -50.89
C ILE A 522 12.39 -37.91 -51.56
N LEU A 523 12.29 -36.66 -52.01
CA LEU A 523 11.19 -36.17 -52.81
C LEU A 523 11.72 -35.39 -54.01
N ILE A 524 11.16 -35.67 -55.19
CA ILE A 524 11.50 -34.98 -56.43
C ILE A 524 10.22 -34.54 -57.13
N GLY A 525 10.05 -33.24 -57.37
CA GLY A 525 8.82 -32.69 -57.97
C GLY A 525 9.03 -31.34 -58.65
N SER A 526 8.03 -30.86 -59.39
CA SER A 526 8.07 -29.53 -60.00
C SER A 526 8.25 -28.45 -58.93
N ALA A 527 9.09 -27.46 -59.22
CA ALA A 527 9.33 -26.36 -58.31
C ALA A 527 8.10 -25.45 -58.14
N ASP A 528 7.26 -25.34 -59.17
CA ASP A 528 6.11 -24.42 -59.19
C ASP A 528 4.75 -25.15 -59.32
N GLY A 529 4.78 -26.47 -59.60
CA GLY A 529 3.60 -27.30 -59.85
C GLY A 529 2.94 -27.85 -58.58
N LEU A 530 1.92 -27.17 -58.07
CA LEU A 530 1.10 -27.63 -56.92
C LEU A 530 0.20 -28.85 -57.21
N LEU A 531 0.01 -29.21 -58.47
CA LEU A 531 -0.88 -30.31 -58.89
C LEU A 531 -0.13 -31.52 -59.46
N ASP A 532 1.19 -31.40 -59.61
CA ASP A 532 2.01 -32.52 -60.08
C ASP A 532 2.25 -33.49 -58.94
N ARG A 533 2.27 -34.79 -59.28
CA ARG A 533 2.55 -35.82 -58.28
C ARG A 533 4.05 -35.94 -58.12
N PRO A 534 4.63 -35.56 -56.97
CA PRO A 534 6.05 -35.74 -56.76
C PRO A 534 6.41 -37.23 -56.74
N LEU A 535 7.65 -37.52 -57.12
CA LEU A 535 8.30 -38.79 -56.87
C LEU A 535 8.77 -38.80 -55.41
N HIS A 536 8.35 -39.80 -54.63
CA HIS A 536 8.71 -39.91 -53.22
C HIS A 536 9.03 -41.36 -52.87
N ASP A 537 10.12 -41.59 -52.12
CA ASP A 537 10.41 -42.88 -51.49
C ASP A 537 11.44 -42.70 -50.35
N THR A 538 11.58 -43.74 -49.52
CA THR A 538 12.65 -43.86 -48.52
C THR A 538 13.67 -44.90 -48.97
N LEU A 539 14.87 -44.43 -49.33
CA LEU A 539 15.92 -45.26 -49.89
C LEU A 539 17.00 -45.58 -48.86
N LYS A 540 17.37 -46.86 -48.75
CA LYS A 540 18.52 -47.29 -47.98
C LYS A 540 19.78 -47.31 -48.85
N MET A 541 20.53 -46.22 -48.78
CA MET A 541 21.74 -45.98 -49.55
C MET A 541 22.98 -46.59 -48.87
N LYS A 542 23.89 -47.16 -49.66
CA LYS A 542 25.13 -47.77 -49.15
C LYS A 542 26.36 -47.10 -49.71
N ALA A 543 27.43 -47.10 -48.93
CA ALA A 543 28.71 -46.54 -49.34
C ALA A 543 29.18 -47.14 -50.68
N GLY A 544 29.56 -46.27 -51.60
CA GLY A 544 29.99 -46.62 -52.95
C GLY A 544 28.87 -46.80 -53.97
N ASP A 545 27.60 -46.83 -53.57
CA ASP A 545 26.49 -46.88 -54.52
C ASP A 545 26.29 -45.52 -55.21
N THR A 546 25.92 -45.56 -56.49
CA THR A 546 25.51 -44.41 -57.29
C THR A 546 24.03 -44.55 -57.66
N TYR A 547 23.22 -43.62 -57.19
CA TYR A 547 21.80 -43.49 -57.54
C TYR A 547 21.70 -42.46 -58.64
N ALA A 548 21.23 -42.88 -59.81
CA ALA A 548 21.13 -41.96 -60.94
C ALA A 548 19.90 -42.26 -61.78
N ASP A 549 19.19 -41.21 -62.18
CA ASP A 549 18.01 -41.32 -63.04
C ASP A 549 17.77 -40.04 -63.84
N CYS A 550 16.98 -40.16 -64.90
CA CYS A 550 16.53 -39.05 -65.72
C CYS A 550 15.05 -38.79 -65.48
N ILE A 551 14.75 -37.67 -64.86
CA ILE A 551 13.41 -37.34 -64.41
C ILE A 551 12.72 -36.53 -65.49
N TYR A 552 11.52 -36.95 -65.88
CA TYR A 552 10.66 -36.25 -66.83
C TYR A 552 9.23 -36.24 -66.31
N THR A 553 8.46 -35.22 -66.68
CA THR A 553 7.04 -35.09 -66.39
C THR A 553 6.23 -35.52 -67.62
N GLU A 554 5.23 -36.39 -67.47
CA GLU A 554 4.31 -36.82 -68.56
C GLU A 554 3.21 -35.80 -68.89
#